data_AF-A0A1V0RT86-F1
#
_entry.id   AF-A0A1V0RT86-F1
#
_cell.length_a   1.000
_cell.length_b   1.000
_cell.length_c   1.000
_cell.angle_alpha   90.00
_cell.angle_beta   90.00
_cell.angle_gamma   90.00
#
_symmetry.space_group_name_H-M   'P 1'
#
loop_
_entity.id
_entity.type
_entity.pdbx_description
1 polymer ?
#
loop_
_entity_poly.entity_id
_entity_poly.type
_entity_poly.pdbx_seq_one_letter_code
_entity_poly.pdbx_strand_id
1 'polypeptide(L)'
;MNSEQIQALASSYSSHTGLKVSTLGVYAVNDGKFFLRLIGGYDCRTKTAQKVAEWFSDNWPTDLEWPRDIPRPSANQEDAA
;
A
#
# COMPACT_ATOMS: atom_id res chain seq x y z
N MET A 1 -8.06 1.94 6.61
CA MET A 1 -6.98 1.07 6.07
C MET A 1 -6.01 0.78 7.19
N ASN A 2 -5.78 -0.51 7.50
CA ASN A 2 -4.91 -0.93 8.61
C ASN A 2 -3.54 -1.41 8.10
N SER A 3 -2.58 -1.49 9.02
CA SER A 3 -1.20 -1.95 8.78
C SER A 3 -1.13 -3.34 8.11
N GLU A 4 -1.97 -4.28 8.56
CA GLU A 4 -2.04 -5.65 8.01
C GLU A 4 -2.53 -5.68 6.55
N GLN A 5 -3.54 -4.85 6.23
CA GLN A 5 -4.07 -4.77 4.86
C GLN A 5 -3.00 -4.24 3.89
N ILE A 6 -2.22 -3.26 4.32
CA ILE A 6 -1.12 -2.71 3.51
C ILE A 6 -0.03 -3.74 3.28
N GLN A 7 0.29 -4.54 4.30
CA GLN A 7 1.24 -5.63 4.17
C GLN A 7 0.75 -6.69 3.18
N ALA A 8 -0.55 -7.02 3.19
CA ALA A 8 -1.15 -7.96 2.25
C ALA A 8 -1.13 -7.44 0.80
N LEU A 9 -1.44 -6.16 0.58
CA LEU A 9 -1.31 -5.53 -0.74
C LEU A 9 0.13 -5.55 -1.23
N ALA A 10 1.07 -5.11 -0.39
CA ALA A 10 2.48 -5.08 -0.75
C ALA A 10 3.06 -6.47 -1.04
N SER A 11 2.63 -7.50 -0.29
CA SER A 11 3.04 -8.87 -0.54
C SER A 11 2.49 -9.38 -1.87
N SER A 12 1.20 -9.17 -2.16
CA SER A 12 0.57 -9.59 -3.42
C SER A 12 1.21 -8.90 -4.63
N TYR A 13 1.42 -7.59 -4.53
CA TYR A 13 2.06 -6.80 -5.56
C TYR A 13 3.52 -7.22 -5.77
N SER A 14 4.27 -7.40 -4.69
CA SER A 14 5.67 -7.86 -4.69
C SER A 14 5.81 -9.24 -5.34
N SER A 15 4.93 -10.18 -4.99
CA SER A 15 4.90 -11.54 -5.56
C SER A 15 4.59 -11.54 -7.06
N HIS A 16 3.68 -10.67 -7.52
CA HIS A 16 3.31 -10.61 -8.93
C HIS A 16 4.33 -9.84 -9.80
N THR A 17 4.86 -8.71 -9.29
CA THR A 17 5.79 -7.86 -10.03
C THR A 17 7.26 -8.23 -9.86
N GLY A 18 7.59 -9.06 -8.86
CA GLY A 18 8.96 -9.37 -8.45
C GLY A 18 9.70 -8.22 -7.75
N LEU A 19 9.01 -7.10 -7.46
CA LEU A 19 9.61 -5.97 -6.77
C LEU A 19 9.73 -6.23 -5.27
N LYS A 20 10.76 -5.67 -4.63
CA LYS A 20 10.92 -5.78 -3.17
C LYS A 20 9.95 -4.83 -2.45
N VAL A 21 9.42 -5.25 -1.30
CA VAL A 21 8.58 -4.39 -0.44
C VAL A 21 9.29 -3.07 -0.05
N SER A 22 10.62 -3.09 0.07
CA SER A 22 11.41 -1.86 0.28
C SER A 22 11.31 -0.89 -0.90
N THR A 23 11.31 -1.40 -2.13
CA THR A 23 11.15 -0.57 -3.33
C THR A 23 9.74 0.04 -3.38
N LEU A 24 8.72 -0.74 -3.02
CA LEU A 24 7.34 -0.24 -2.90
C LEU A 24 7.23 0.90 -1.87
N GLY A 25 7.96 0.80 -0.75
CA GLY A 25 7.99 1.86 0.27
C GLY A 25 8.60 3.17 -0.24
N VAL A 26 9.66 3.07 -1.05
CA VAL A 26 10.23 4.24 -1.72
C VAL A 26 9.25 4.85 -2.70
N TYR A 27 8.54 4.05 -3.51
CA TYR A 27 7.59 4.60 -4.48
C TYR A 27 6.34 5.21 -3.83
N ALA A 28 5.79 4.56 -2.82
CA ALA A 28 4.55 5.00 -2.19
C ALA A 28 4.76 6.19 -1.22
N VAL A 29 5.82 6.16 -0.41
CA VAL A 29 6.03 7.13 0.69
C VAL A 29 7.45 7.68 0.79
N ASN A 30 8.31 7.42 -0.20
CA ASN A 30 9.74 7.79 -0.17
C ASN A 30 10.50 7.19 1.04
N ASP A 31 10.01 6.09 1.62
CA ASP A 31 10.64 5.40 2.75
C ASP A 31 10.73 3.90 2.48
N GLY A 32 11.92 3.42 2.09
CA GLY A 32 12.16 2.00 1.82
C GLY A 32 12.21 1.10 3.05
N LYS A 33 12.22 1.67 4.26
CA LYS A 33 12.13 0.94 5.53
C LYS A 33 10.70 0.89 6.05
N PHE A 34 9.75 1.57 5.41
CA PHE A 34 8.36 1.63 5.82
C PHE A 34 7.74 0.24 5.98
N PHE A 35 7.80 -0.59 4.93
CA PHE A 35 7.27 -1.95 4.98
C PHE A 35 8.04 -2.87 5.92
N LEU A 36 9.36 -2.67 6.07
CA LEU A 36 10.17 -3.44 7.02
C LEU A 36 9.73 -3.17 8.47
N ARG A 37 9.42 -1.91 8.80
CA ARG A 37 8.88 -1.52 10.11
C ARG A 37 7.50 -2.12 10.33
N LEU A 38 6.61 -2.04 9.34
CA LEU A 38 5.27 -2.64 9.37
C LEU A 38 5.33 -4.14 9.66
N ILE A 39 6.17 -4.88 8.94
CA ILE A 39 6.38 -6.33 9.17
C ILE A 39 6.97 -6.58 10.57
N GLY A 40 7.79 -5.67 11.07
CA GLY A 40 8.34 -5.71 12.43
C GLY A 40 7.33 -5.39 13.55
N GLY A 41 6.04 -5.19 13.23
CA GLY A 41 5.00 -4.90 14.20
C GLY A 41 4.83 -3.40 14.53
N TYR A 42 5.46 -2.51 13.76
CA TYR A 42 5.17 -1.08 13.89
C TYR A 42 3.86 -0.74 13.21
N ASP A 43 3.06 0.09 13.88
CA ASP A 43 1.87 0.65 13.28
C ASP A 43 2.20 1.90 12.46
N CYS A 44 1.46 2.11 11.37
CA CYS A 44 1.58 3.29 10.53
C CYS A 44 0.41 4.24 10.78
N ARG A 45 0.68 5.56 10.69
CA ARG A 45 -0.40 6.56 10.82
C ARG A 45 -1.45 6.35 9.74
N THR A 46 -2.72 6.51 10.08
CA THR A 46 -3.85 6.36 9.14
C THR A 46 -3.68 7.18 7.85
N LYS A 47 -3.13 8.41 7.94
CA LYS A 47 -2.83 9.23 6.75
C LYS A 47 -1.77 8.61 5.83
N THR A 48 -0.73 8.00 6.41
CA THR A 48 0.31 7.30 5.64
C THR A 48 -0.27 6.04 5.02
N ALA A 49 -1.08 5.31 5.79
CA ALA A 49 -1.75 4.11 5.31
C ALA A 49 -2.62 4.40 4.08
N GLN A 50 -3.41 5.48 4.13
CA GLN A 50 -4.23 5.91 3.01
C GLN A 50 -3.38 6.25 1.77
N LYS A 51 -2.33 7.08 1.92
CA LYS A 51 -1.43 7.43 0.80
C LYS A 51 -0.81 6.21 0.12
N VAL A 52 -0.38 5.23 0.91
CA VAL A 52 0.20 3.99 0.37
C VAL A 52 -0.84 3.19 -0.40
N ALA A 53 -2.05 3.08 0.14
CA ALA A 53 -3.13 2.36 -0.51
C ALA A 53 -3.61 3.06 -1.79
N GLU A 54 -3.67 4.39 -1.80
CA GLU A 54 -3.96 5.20 -3.00
C GLU A 54 -2.92 4.91 -4.08
N TRP A 55 -1.63 4.99 -3.74
CA TRP A 55 -0.55 4.65 -4.68
C TRP A 55 -0.70 3.22 -5.25
N PHE A 56 -1.02 2.24 -4.41
CA PHE A 56 -1.30 0.88 -4.90
C PHE A 56 -2.52 0.84 -5.80
N SER A 57 -3.58 1.56 -5.49
CA SER A 57 -4.81 1.63 -6.29
C SER A 57 -4.53 2.19 -7.69
N ASP A 58 -3.72 3.24 -7.79
CA ASP A 58 -3.33 3.87 -9.06
C ASP A 58 -2.33 3.02 -9.86
N ASN A 59 -1.40 2.35 -9.18
CA ASN A 59 -0.32 1.59 -9.82
C ASN A 59 -0.61 0.08 -9.88
N TRP A 60 -1.82 -0.36 -9.53
CA TRP A 60 -2.16 -1.78 -9.45
C TRP A 60 -2.08 -2.42 -10.84
N PRO A 61 -1.47 -3.60 -10.99
CA PRO A 61 -1.40 -4.27 -12.28
C PRO A 61 -2.81 -4.65 -12.72
N THR A 62 -3.15 -4.44 -14.00
CA THR A 62 -4.44 -4.84 -14.56
C THR A 62 -4.63 -6.35 -14.62
N ASP A 63 -3.52 -7.10 -14.59
CA ASP A 63 -3.48 -8.57 -14.60
C ASP A 63 -3.67 -9.17 -13.19
N LEU A 64 -3.59 -8.35 -12.14
CA LEU A 64 -3.74 -8.78 -10.75
C LEU A 64 -5.08 -8.31 -10.19
N GLU A 65 -5.91 -9.25 -9.73
CA GLU A 65 -7.14 -8.90 -9.04
C GLU A 65 -6.85 -8.23 -7.69
N TRP A 66 -7.60 -7.16 -7.40
CA TRP A 66 -7.52 -6.50 -6.10
C TRP A 66 -8.13 -7.40 -5.01
N PRO A 67 -7.47 -7.60 -3.85
CA PRO A 67 -7.98 -8.46 -2.79
C PRO A 67 -9.33 -7.98 -2.25
N ARG A 68 -10.34 -8.85 -2.20
CA ARG A 68 -11.71 -8.49 -1.76
C ARG A 68 -11.79 -8.11 -0.27
N ASP A 69 -10.89 -8.63 0.55
CA ASP A 69 -10.78 -8.30 1.98
C ASP A 69 -10.28 -6.87 2.23
N ILE A 70 -9.76 -6.21 1.20
CA ILE A 70 -9.13 -4.90 1.33
C ILE A 70 -9.96 -3.89 0.53
N PRO A 71 -10.61 -2.93 1.19
CA PRO A 71 -11.36 -1.90 0.48
C PRO A 71 -10.37 -1.09 -0.37
N ARG A 72 -10.54 -1.15 -1.69
CA ARG A 72 -9.76 -0.31 -2.61
C ARG A 72 -10.09 1.15 -2.31
N PRO A 73 -9.11 2.03 -2.04
CA PRO A 73 -9.39 3.44 -1.88
C PRO A 73 -9.90 3.95 -3.22
N SER A 74 -11.18 4.31 -3.25
CA SER A 74 -11.75 5.07 -4.34
C SER A 74 -11.09 6.44 -4.30
N ALA A 75 -10.51 6.88 -5.42
CA ALA A 75 -10.00 8.23 -5.58
C ALA A 75 -11.16 9.24 -5.57
N ASN A 76 -11.83 9.40 -4.43
CA ASN A 76 -12.68 10.54 -4.12
C ASN A 76 -13.09 10.49 -2.64
N GLN A 77 -12.48 11.35 -1.82
CA GLN A 77 -13.21 12.32 -1.01
C GLN A 77 -12.21 13.31 -0.37
N GLU A 78 -12.27 14.55 -0.88
CA GLU A 78 -11.96 15.84 -0.23
C GLU A 78 -10.51 16.19 0.17
N ASP A 79 -9.85 16.95 -0.72
CA ASP A 79 -9.35 18.28 -0.36
C ASP A 79 -9.97 19.29 -1.34
N ALA A 80 -11.19 19.70 -0.99
CA ALA A 80 -11.82 20.92 -1.48
C ALA A 80 -12.14 21.76 -0.24
N ALA A 81 -11.22 22.64 0.14
CA ALA A 81 -11.47 23.78 1.03
C ALA A 81 -10.38 24.85 0.87
#